data_AF-A0A8D2LRJ5-F1
#
_entry.id   AF-A0A8D2LRJ5-F1
#
_cell.length_a   1.000
_cell.length_b   1.000
_cell.length_c   1.000
_cell.angle_alpha   90.00
_cell.angle_beta   90.00
_cell.angle_gamma   90.00
#
_symmetry.space_group_name_H-M   'P 1'
#
loop_
_entity.id
_entity.type
_entity.pdbx_description
1 polymer ?
#
loop_
_entity_poly.entity_id
_entity_poly.type
_entity_poly.pdbx_seq_one_letter_code
_entity_poly.pdbx_strand_id
1 'polypeptide(L)'
;MNMFNRPFLLHYWTTICLVILLAALMTAEDVTDSTLNHTNTLLGSVPVVISRIDHIIVKEGYSALIDCNIEGHPGPEYKWYNSNGHLVKEDGN
;
A
#
# COMPACT_ATOMS: atom_id res chain seq x y z
N MET A 1 -57.88 -28.47 26.69
CA MET A 1 -56.81 -29.45 26.98
C MET A 1 -55.76 -29.31 25.88
N ASN A 2 -54.85 -28.34 26.05
CA ASN A 2 -53.79 -28.03 25.09
C ASN A 2 -52.48 -28.59 25.65
N MET A 3 -51.94 -29.67 25.09
CA MET A 3 -50.64 -30.18 25.56
C MET A 3 -49.74 -30.85 24.52
N PHE A 4 -50.08 -30.81 23.23
CA PHE A 4 -49.32 -31.54 22.20
C PHE A 4 -48.65 -30.67 21.13
N ASN A 5 -48.49 -29.36 21.36
CA ASN A 5 -47.87 -28.47 20.36
C ASN A 5 -46.57 -27.79 20.82
N ARG A 6 -46.24 -27.84 22.12
CA ARG A 6 -45.03 -27.19 22.67
C ARG A 6 -43.70 -27.88 22.32
N PRO A 7 -43.54 -29.22 22.42
CA PRO A 7 -42.26 -29.84 22.08
C PRO A 7 -42.00 -29.75 20.57
N PHE A 8 -43.04 -29.89 19.75
CA PHE A 8 -42.94 -29.76 18.31
C PHE A 8 -42.59 -28.35 17.86
N LEU A 9 -43.18 -27.29 18.46
CA LEU A 9 -42.77 -25.91 18.17
C LEU A 9 -41.33 -25.62 18.62
N LEU A 10 -40.90 -26.16 19.76
CA LEU A 10 -39.53 -25.97 20.26
C LEU A 10 -38.52 -26.70 19.38
N HIS A 11 -38.80 -27.95 19.00
CA HIS A 11 -37.98 -28.69 18.05
C HIS A 11 -37.91 -27.98 16.70
N TYR A 12 -39.06 -27.54 16.18
CA TYR A 12 -39.15 -26.77 14.95
C TYR A 12 -38.32 -25.48 15.01
N TRP A 13 -38.39 -24.75 16.13
CA TRP A 13 -37.59 -23.54 16.35
C TRP A 13 -36.10 -23.86 16.41
N THR A 14 -35.70 -24.91 17.14
CA THR A 14 -34.28 -25.32 17.23
C THR A 14 -33.73 -25.79 15.88
N THR A 15 -34.53 -26.49 15.08
CA THR A 15 -34.13 -26.92 13.73
C THR A 15 -34.00 -25.73 12.80
N ILE A 16 -34.91 -24.75 12.90
CA ILE A 16 -34.81 -23.50 12.12
C ILE A 16 -33.53 -22.75 12.51
N CYS A 17 -33.26 -22.57 13.80
CA CYS A 17 -32.03 -21.93 14.26
C CYS A 17 -30.78 -22.65 13.79
N LEU A 18 -30.76 -23.99 13.84
CA LEU A 18 -29.63 -24.80 13.37
C LEU A 18 -29.41 -24.65 11.86
N VAL A 19 -30.48 -24.66 11.07
CA VAL A 19 -30.40 -24.46 9.60
C VAL A 19 -29.89 -23.06 9.27
N ILE A 20 -30.34 -22.03 9.99
CA ILE A 20 -29.83 -20.65 9.82
C ILE A 20 -28.34 -20.56 10.17
N LEU A 21 -27.91 -21.21 11.26
CA LEU A 21 -26.51 -21.27 11.67
C LEU A 21 -25.62 -22.00 10.65
N LEU A 22 -26.10 -23.12 10.12
CA LEU A 22 -25.40 -23.87 9.07
C LEU A 22 -25.32 -23.07 7.76
N ALA A 23 -26.38 -22.34 7.39
CA ALA A 23 -26.36 -21.47 6.22
C ALA A 23 -25.37 -20.30 6.38
N ALA A 24 -25.31 -19.68 7.56
CA ALA A 24 -24.33 -18.62 7.85
C ALA A 24 -22.88 -19.12 7.84
N LEU A 25 -22.64 -20.41 8.13
CA LEU A 25 -21.31 -21.00 8.04
C LEU A 25 -20.86 -21.20 6.58
N MET A 26 -21.82 -21.41 5.66
CA MET A 26 -21.55 -21.56 4.23
C MET A 26 -21.41 -20.22 3.48
N THR A 27 -21.65 -19.08 4.15
CA THR A 27 -21.43 -17.74 3.58
C THR A 27 -20.02 -17.19 3.81
N ALA A 28 -19.04 -18.04 4.16
CA ALA A 28 -17.65 -17.69 3.96
C ALA A 28 -17.36 -17.74 2.45
N GLU A 29 -17.80 -16.69 1.75
CA GLU A 29 -17.24 -16.32 0.46
C GLU A 29 -15.82 -15.82 0.72
N ASP A 30 -14.87 -16.74 0.90
CA ASP A 30 -13.49 -16.47 0.50
C ASP A 30 -13.41 -16.72 -1.00
N VAL A 31 -14.11 -15.87 -1.75
CA VAL A 31 -13.85 -15.68 -3.17
C VAL A 31 -13.00 -14.44 -3.26
N THR A 32 -11.77 -14.57 -2.76
CA THR A 32 -10.65 -13.94 -3.42
C THR A 32 -10.30 -14.72 -4.71
N ASP A 33 -11.30 -15.01 -5.57
CA ASP A 33 -11.05 -15.28 -7.00
C ASP A 33 -10.81 -13.95 -7.73
N SER A 34 -9.99 -13.10 -7.12
CA SER A 34 -9.04 -12.36 -7.91
C SER A 34 -7.99 -13.39 -8.31
N THR A 35 -8.17 -14.03 -9.47
CA THR A 35 -7.00 -14.36 -10.28
C THR A 35 -6.38 -13.02 -10.67
N LEU A 36 -5.75 -12.36 -9.68
CA LEU A 36 -4.70 -11.42 -9.95
C LEU A 36 -3.66 -12.31 -10.60
N ASN A 37 -3.65 -12.32 -11.93
CA ASN A 37 -2.42 -12.55 -12.65
C ASN A 37 -1.43 -11.57 -12.02
N HIS A 38 -0.72 -12.02 -10.99
CA HIS A 38 0.31 -11.24 -10.33
C HIS A 38 1.51 -11.25 -11.27
N THR A 39 1.33 -10.81 -12.52
CA THR A 39 2.29 -9.88 -13.08
C THR A 39 2.41 -8.80 -12.01
N ASN A 40 3.52 -8.79 -11.28
CA ASN A 40 3.97 -7.66 -10.49
C ASN A 40 3.89 -6.44 -11.41
N THR A 41 2.73 -5.79 -11.48
CA THR A 41 2.64 -4.43 -12.00
C THR A 41 3.28 -3.62 -10.89
N LEU A 42 4.60 -3.53 -10.96
CA LEU A 42 5.40 -2.49 -10.35
C LEU A 42 4.74 -1.19 -10.78
N LEU A 43 3.80 -0.71 -9.96
CA LEU A 43 3.10 0.52 -10.21
C LEU A 43 4.17 1.60 -10.08
N GLY A 44 4.68 2.05 -11.21
CA GLY A 44 5.75 3.04 -11.24
C GLY A 44 5.33 4.28 -10.45
N SER A 45 6.29 4.88 -9.77
CA SER A 45 6.09 6.14 -9.07
C SER A 45 7.03 7.19 -9.67
N VAL A 46 6.46 8.36 -9.97
CA VAL A 46 7.25 9.51 -10.41
C VAL A 46 8.15 9.96 -9.25
N PRO A 47 9.39 10.42 -9.53
CA PRO A 47 10.28 10.94 -8.50
C PRO A 47 9.64 12.06 -7.66
N VAL A 48 9.59 11.86 -6.34
CA VAL A 48 9.10 12.84 -5.36
C VAL A 48 10.24 13.23 -4.43
N VAL A 49 10.42 14.55 -4.24
CA VAL A 49 11.45 15.08 -3.34
C VAL A 49 10.97 14.95 -1.91
N ILE A 50 11.67 14.13 -1.13
CA ILE A 50 11.35 13.86 0.28
C ILE A 50 12.07 14.86 1.19
N SER A 51 13.31 15.21 0.84
CA SER A 51 14.12 16.18 1.58
C SER A 51 15.02 16.97 0.64
N ARG A 52 15.13 18.27 0.90
CA ARG A 52 16.06 19.19 0.23
C ARG A 52 16.59 20.24 1.19
N ILE A 53 17.80 20.70 0.94
CA ILE A 53 18.39 21.84 1.64
C ILE A 53 18.11 23.12 0.84
N ASP A 54 17.65 24.18 1.52
CA ASP A 54 17.38 25.47 0.89
C ASP A 54 18.67 26.27 0.62
N HIS A 55 19.54 26.38 1.62
CA HIS A 55 20.81 27.10 1.51
C HIS A 55 21.85 26.57 2.50
N ILE A 56 23.14 26.71 2.14
CA ILE A 56 24.27 26.36 2.99
C ILE A 56 25.28 27.51 2.91
N ILE A 57 25.77 27.96 4.06
CA ILE A 57 26.85 28.94 4.16
C ILE A 57 28.07 28.23 4.74
N VAL A 58 29.16 28.18 3.97
CA VAL A 58 30.41 27.52 4.37
C VAL A 58 31.56 28.51 4.24
N LYS A 59 32.52 28.41 5.17
CA LYS A 59 33.74 29.20 5.15
C LYS A 59 34.70 28.66 4.08
N GLU A 60 35.41 29.56 3.41
CA GLU A 60 36.47 29.18 2.48
C GLU A 60 37.48 28.19 3.11
N GLY A 61 37.88 27.18 2.33
CA GLY A 61 38.75 26.10 2.78
C GLY A 61 38.02 24.93 3.48
N TYR A 62 36.70 25.02 3.68
CA TYR A 62 35.88 23.94 4.24
C TYR A 62 34.98 23.31 3.18
N SER A 63 34.66 22.04 3.36
CA SER A 63 33.74 21.29 2.49
C SER A 63 32.28 21.57 2.82
N ALA A 64 31.42 21.51 1.81
CA ALA A 64 29.97 21.57 1.93
C ALA A 64 29.34 20.31 1.31
N LEU A 65 28.23 19.85 1.88
CA LEU A 65 27.42 18.76 1.32
C LEU A 65 26.00 19.27 1.07
N ILE A 66 25.57 19.23 -0.19
CA ILE A 66 24.20 19.58 -0.58
C ILE A 66 23.41 18.27 -0.68
N ASP A 67 22.56 18.02 0.31
CA ASP A 67 21.74 16.82 0.39
C ASP A 67 20.43 16.95 -0.41
N CYS A 68 20.03 15.86 -1.04
CA CYS A 68 18.80 15.76 -1.83
C CYS A 68 18.29 14.31 -1.81
N ASN A 69 17.15 14.08 -1.18
CA ASN A 69 16.54 12.76 -1.10
C ASN A 69 15.28 12.69 -1.97
N ILE A 70 15.26 11.75 -2.92
CA ILE A 70 14.15 11.54 -3.85
C ILE A 70 13.74 10.06 -3.85
N GLU A 71 12.43 9.82 -3.80
CA GLU A 71 11.85 8.48 -3.93
C GLU A 71 11.10 8.35 -5.26
N GLY A 72 11.24 7.20 -5.91
CA GLY A 72 10.60 6.90 -7.20
C GLY A 72 10.84 5.46 -7.62
N HIS A 73 9.99 4.94 -8.51
CA HIS A 73 10.11 3.60 -9.07
C HIS A 73 9.91 3.62 -10.60
N PRO A 74 10.92 3.23 -11.40
CA PRO A 74 12.28 2.86 -11.02
C PRO A 74 13.03 4.02 -10.33
N GLY A 75 14.16 3.72 -9.68
CA GLY A 75 14.92 4.71 -8.92
C GLY A 75 15.32 5.93 -9.78
N PRO A 76 15.34 7.14 -9.20
CA PRO A 76 15.61 8.37 -9.93
C PRO A 76 17.06 8.48 -10.41
N GLU A 77 17.28 9.22 -11.50
CA GLU A 77 18.59 9.69 -11.95
C GLU A 77 18.86 11.08 -11.35
N TYR A 78 20.10 11.32 -10.91
CA TYR A 78 20.49 12.58 -10.27
C TYR A 78 21.34 13.43 -11.21
N LYS A 79 21.03 14.73 -11.30
CA LYS A 79 21.83 15.72 -12.04
C LYS A 79 21.96 17.00 -11.23
N TRP A 80 23.18 17.54 -11.16
CA TRP A 80 23.48 18.77 -10.44
C TRP A 80 23.76 19.92 -11.41
N TYR A 81 23.01 21.01 -11.27
CA TYR A 81 23.19 22.23 -12.06
C TYR A 81 23.66 23.37 -11.16
N ASN A 82 24.57 24.20 -11.67
CA ASN A 82 24.98 25.42 -10.99
C ASN A 82 23.93 26.54 -11.16
N SER A 83 24.14 27.70 -10.53
CA SER A 83 23.22 28.86 -10.59
C SER A 83 22.99 29.39 -12.00
N ASN A 84 23.89 29.11 -12.94
CA ASN A 84 23.80 29.53 -14.33
C ASN A 84 23.07 28.48 -15.20
N GLY A 85 22.57 27.40 -14.59
CA GLY A 85 21.91 26.30 -15.30
C GLY A 85 22.87 25.36 -16.03
N HIS A 86 24.18 25.43 -15.76
CA HIS A 86 25.15 24.52 -16.36
C HIS A 86 25.29 23.25 -15.52
N LEU A 87 25.37 22.10 -16.17
CA LEU A 87 25.62 20.82 -15.52
C LEU A 87 27.01 20.82 -14.85
N VAL A 88 27.06 20.48 -13.57
CA VAL A 88 28.28 20.51 -12.76
C VAL A 88 29.25 19.39 -13.18
N LYS A 89 28.72 18.19 -13.45
CA LYS A 89 29.40 17.06 -14.11
C LYS A 89 28.34 15.96 -14.38
N GLU A 90 28.46 15.20 -15.47
CA GLU A 90 27.78 13.89 -15.54
C GLU A 90 28.62 12.86 -14.78
N ASP A 91 27.93 11.97 -14.08
CA ASP A 91 28.56 10.81 -13.45
C ASP A 91 28.93 9.78 -14.54
N GLY A 92 30.08 10.00 -15.18
CA GLY A 92 30.73 9.08 -16.15
C GLY A 92 31.62 9.87 -17.12
N ASN A 93 32.95 9.72 -17.14
CA ASN A 93 33.76 8.51 -17.11
C ASN A 93 34.90 8.55 -16.09
#